data_AF-A0A291QIE0-F1
#
_entry.id   AF-A0A291QIE0-F1
#
_cell.length_a   1.000
_cell.length_b   1.000
_cell.length_c   1.000
_cell.angle_alpha   90.00
_cell.angle_beta   90.00
_cell.angle_gamma   90.00
#
_symmetry.space_group_name_H-M   'P 1'
#
loop_
_entity.id
_entity.type
_entity.pdbx_description
1 polymer ?
#
loop_
_entity_poly.entity_id
_entity_poly.type
_entity_poly.pdbx_seq_one_letter_code
_entity_poly.pdbx_strand_id
1 'polypeptide(L)'
;MFEPFAMKQIRLLTGVQGDTKARYRRMVEQSMSPWFKSFSVRDGEGGINREMVQTWINDLQAGAAAPHDPAGRKPRTKFKPKTVANTHGLLHAILQAAVDAEPSPRATNPCAYTRLPRLDGHELEEEMTFLERQEFGWIFECIAEDAKDLTEAFEETGGRWGEVTAL
;
A
#
# COMPACT_ATOMS: atom_id res chain seq x y z
N MET A 1 7.66 5.99 20.35
CA MET A 1 8.36 5.65 19.09
C MET A 1 7.38 5.02 18.11
N PHE A 2 7.43 5.42 16.84
CA PHE A 2 6.49 5.04 15.78
C PHE A 2 6.54 3.54 15.42
N GLU A 3 7.71 3.03 15.03
CA GLU A 3 7.83 1.71 14.39
C GLU A 3 7.38 0.54 15.29
N PRO A 4 7.76 0.46 16.58
CA PRO A 4 7.26 -0.60 17.47
C PRO A 4 5.74 -0.55 17.65
N PHE A 5 5.17 0.65 17.68
CA PHE A 5 3.72 0.84 17.78
C PHE A 5 3.02 0.35 16.52
N ALA A 6 3.49 0.75 15.33
CA ALA A 6 2.96 0.30 14.06
C ALA A 6 2.99 -1.23 13.92
N MET A 7 4.11 -1.86 14.29
CA MET A 7 4.25 -3.32 14.26
C MET A 7 3.30 -4.02 15.22
N LYS A 8 3.08 -3.46 16.42
CA LYS A 8 2.07 -3.96 17.36
C LYS A 8 0.67 -3.89 16.75
N GLN A 9 0.29 -2.76 16.14
CA GLN A 9 -1.04 -2.61 15.53
C GLN A 9 -1.28 -3.62 14.40
N ILE A 10 -0.30 -3.84 13.53
CA ILE A 10 -0.42 -4.84 12.45
C ILE A 10 -0.63 -6.26 12.99
N ARG A 11 0.00 -6.61 14.12
CA ARG A 11 -0.19 -7.92 14.75
C ARG A 11 -1.62 -8.09 15.28
N LEU A 12 -2.18 -7.04 15.87
CA LEU A 12 -3.51 -7.01 16.47
C LEU A 12 -4.66 -7.05 15.46
N LEU A 13 -4.41 -6.81 14.16
CA LEU A 13 -5.45 -6.89 13.14
C LEU A 13 -6.15 -8.26 13.13
N THR A 14 -7.48 -8.26 13.25
CA THR A 14 -8.34 -9.46 13.21
C THR A 14 -9.03 -9.58 11.85
N GLY A 15 -9.40 -10.80 11.44
CA GLY A 15 -10.11 -11.03 10.16
C GLY A 15 -9.25 -10.78 8.91
N VAL A 16 -7.93 -10.65 9.08
CA VAL A 16 -6.98 -10.36 8.00
C VAL A 16 -6.05 -11.56 7.81
N GLN A 17 -5.91 -12.02 6.56
CA GLN A 17 -5.02 -13.13 6.19
C GLN A 17 -3.53 -12.83 6.50
N GLY A 18 -2.74 -13.89 6.71
CA GLY A 18 -1.32 -13.79 7.06
C GLY A 18 -0.49 -12.97 6.08
N ASP A 19 -0.74 -13.15 4.78
CA ASP A 19 -0.04 -12.43 3.71
C ASP A 19 -0.31 -10.93 3.74
N THR A 20 -1.53 -10.53 4.10
CA THR A 20 -1.86 -9.11 4.24
C THR A 20 -1.10 -8.48 5.41
N LYS A 21 -0.98 -9.19 6.54
CA LYS A 21 -0.14 -8.70 7.66
C LYS A 21 1.33 -8.60 7.25
N ALA A 22 1.84 -9.57 6.49
CA ALA A 22 3.22 -9.53 5.98
C ALA A 22 3.45 -8.33 5.05
N ARG A 23 2.50 -8.06 4.13
CA ARG A 23 2.52 -6.89 3.26
C ARG A 23 2.54 -5.59 4.06
N TYR A 24 1.69 -5.44 5.07
CA TYR A 24 1.65 -4.23 5.90
C TYR A 24 2.95 -4.01 6.68
N ARG A 25 3.58 -5.07 7.21
CA ARG A 25 4.89 -4.95 7.86
C ARG A 25 5.95 -4.40 6.89
N ARG A 26 6.02 -4.97 5.67
CA ARG A 26 6.95 -4.48 4.64
C ARG A 26 6.67 -3.01 4.29
N MET A 27 5.40 -2.61 4.19
CA MET A 27 5.04 -1.21 3.95
C MET A 27 5.51 -0.27 5.07
N VAL A 28 5.39 -0.69 6.34
CA VAL A 28 5.91 0.09 7.47
C VAL A 28 7.44 0.18 7.42
N GLU A 29 8.14 -0.93 7.20
CA GLU A 29 9.60 -0.99 7.16
C GLU A 29 10.18 -0.15 6.02
N GLN A 30 9.57 -0.22 4.83
CA GLN A 30 10.14 0.36 3.61
C GLN A 30 9.66 1.79 3.35
N SER A 31 8.40 2.09 3.66
CA SER A 31 7.73 3.31 3.20
C SER A 31 7.36 4.26 4.32
N MET A 32 7.47 3.87 5.59
CA MET A 32 7.10 4.72 6.73
C MET A 32 8.25 4.94 7.70
N SER A 33 8.85 3.87 8.23
CA SER A 33 9.92 3.93 9.23
C SER A 33 11.12 4.79 8.80
N PRO A 34 11.54 4.79 7.52
CA PRO A 34 12.64 5.66 7.07
C PRO A 34 12.35 7.16 7.22
N TRP A 35 11.08 7.57 7.34
CA TRP A 35 10.69 8.94 7.67
C TRP A 35 10.33 9.09 9.14
N PHE A 36 9.59 8.14 9.70
CA PHE A 36 8.91 8.32 10.98
C PHE A 36 9.59 7.67 12.19
N LYS A 37 10.66 6.86 12.03
CA LYS A 37 11.22 6.06 13.14
C LYS A 37 11.70 6.89 14.34
N SER A 38 12.18 8.12 14.11
CA SER A 38 12.60 9.05 15.16
C SER A 38 11.45 9.75 15.87
N PHE A 39 10.21 9.62 15.37
CA PHE A 39 9.05 10.33 15.88
C PHE A 39 8.20 9.44 16.79
N SER A 40 7.40 10.12 17.61
CA SER A 40 6.41 9.53 18.50
C SER A 40 5.04 9.48 17.83
N VAL A 41 4.26 8.45 18.17
CA VAL A 41 2.82 8.40 17.85
C VAL A 41 2.00 9.31 18.76
N ARG A 42 2.57 9.74 19.90
CA ARG A 42 1.92 10.67 20.83
C ARG A 42 1.93 12.09 20.28
N ASP A 43 0.95 12.88 20.67
CA ASP A 43 0.98 14.32 20.43
C ASP A 43 2.05 15.01 21.31
N GLY A 44 2.47 16.20 20.90
CA GLY A 44 3.50 16.99 21.57
C GLY A 44 4.84 17.00 20.84
N GLU A 45 5.90 17.37 21.54
CA GLU A 45 7.25 17.45 20.99
C GLU A 45 7.72 16.08 20.49
N GLY A 46 8.24 16.06 19.25
CA GLY A 46 8.62 14.83 18.57
C GLY A 46 7.46 13.97 18.06
N GLY A 47 6.21 14.44 18.16
CA GLY A 47 5.03 13.79 17.58
C GLY A 47 4.92 13.96 16.06
N ILE A 48 4.30 13.00 15.38
CA ILE A 48 4.00 13.10 13.95
C ILE A 48 2.84 14.09 13.74
N ASN A 49 3.08 15.12 12.93
CA ASN A 49 2.11 16.17 12.59
C ASN A 49 1.67 16.11 11.11
N ARG A 50 0.70 16.95 10.74
CA ARG A 50 0.12 16.99 9.39
C ARG A 50 1.14 17.40 8.31
N GLU A 51 2.01 18.37 8.61
CA GLU A 51 3.03 18.85 7.67
C GLU A 51 4.00 17.72 7.31
N MET A 52 4.46 16.95 8.30
CA MET A 52 5.31 15.78 8.08
C MET A 52 4.64 14.74 7.17
N VAL A 53 3.33 14.51 7.35
CA VAL A 53 2.57 13.59 6.49
C VAL A 53 2.49 14.11 5.05
N GLN A 54 2.28 15.42 4.85
CA GLN A 54 2.23 16.02 3.52
C GLN A 54 3.60 16.00 2.82
N THR A 55 4.66 16.35 3.52
CA THR A 55 6.04 16.26 3.01
C THR A 55 6.38 14.82 2.64
N TRP A 56 6.04 13.86 3.50
CA TRP A 56 6.23 12.44 3.22
C TRP A 56 5.51 11.98 1.95
N ILE A 57 4.27 12.42 1.73
CA ILE A 57 3.52 12.11 0.50
C ILE A 57 4.23 12.66 -0.73
N ASN A 58 4.71 13.90 -0.67
CA ASN A 58 5.47 14.52 -1.76
C ASN A 58 6.78 13.75 -2.02
N ASP A 59 7.47 13.32 -0.97
CA ASP A 59 8.69 12.51 -1.07
C ASP A 59 8.43 11.17 -1.76
N LEU A 60 7.34 10.48 -1.41
CA LEU A 60 6.94 9.23 -2.04
C LEU A 60 6.65 9.39 -3.54
N GLN A 61 5.96 10.47 -3.93
CA GLN A 61 5.69 10.76 -5.34
C GLN A 61 6.97 11.12 -6.10
N ALA A 62 7.89 11.84 -5.46
CA ALA A 62 9.16 12.25 -6.05
C ALA A 62 10.19 11.13 -6.11
N GLY A 63 10.02 10.06 -5.32
CA GLY A 63 11.07 9.04 -5.12
C GLY A 63 12.25 9.61 -4.32
N ALA A 64 12.00 10.59 -3.45
CA ALA A 64 13.02 11.27 -2.66
C ALA A 64 13.62 10.34 -1.60
N ALA A 65 14.89 10.56 -1.25
CA ALA A 65 15.55 9.83 -0.18
C ALA A 65 14.91 10.17 1.18
N ALA A 66 14.75 9.15 2.03
CA ALA A 66 14.20 9.35 3.36
C ALA A 66 15.30 9.85 4.32
N PRO A 67 14.97 10.62 5.37
CA PRO A 67 15.93 11.13 6.34
C PRO A 67 16.79 10.03 7.00
N HIS A 68 16.22 8.84 7.15
CA HIS A 68 16.87 7.72 7.81
C HIS A 68 17.30 6.60 6.86
N ASP A 69 17.40 6.89 5.56
CA ASP A 69 17.99 5.95 4.62
C ASP A 69 19.49 5.74 4.88
N PRO A 70 20.01 4.52 4.66
CA PRO A 70 21.44 4.27 4.77
C PRO A 70 22.21 5.07 3.72
N ALA A 71 23.44 5.47 4.06
CA ALA A 71 24.35 6.11 3.13
C ALA A 71 24.56 5.24 1.88
N GLY A 72 24.49 5.84 0.69
CA GLY A 72 24.69 5.13 -0.58
C GLY A 72 23.50 4.29 -1.05
N ARG A 73 22.31 4.42 -0.42
CA ARG A 73 21.09 3.79 -0.92
C ARG A 73 20.82 4.23 -2.37
N LYS A 74 20.41 3.28 -3.22
CA LYS A 74 19.88 3.61 -4.55
C LYS A 74 18.66 4.55 -4.44
N PRO A 75 18.44 5.43 -5.43
CA PRO A 75 17.24 6.27 -5.47
C PRO A 75 15.97 5.45 -5.27
N ARG A 76 14.99 6.01 -4.55
CA ARG A 76 13.72 5.35 -4.33
C ARG A 76 12.87 5.44 -5.60
N THR A 77 12.10 4.39 -5.87
CA THR A 77 11.13 4.40 -6.96
C THR A 77 10.01 5.37 -6.63
N LYS A 78 9.61 6.20 -7.61
CA LYS A 78 8.43 7.06 -7.51
C LYS A 78 7.19 6.21 -7.32
N PHE A 79 6.33 6.59 -6.37
CA PHE A 79 5.09 5.88 -6.14
C PHE A 79 3.98 6.41 -7.04
N LYS A 80 3.29 5.49 -7.71
CA LYS A 80 2.03 5.79 -8.41
C LYS A 80 0.97 6.28 -7.41
N PRO A 81 -0.01 7.09 -7.83
CA PRO A 81 -1.09 7.60 -6.97
C PRO A 81 -1.76 6.53 -6.10
N LYS A 82 -2.08 5.36 -6.68
CA LYS A 82 -2.65 4.21 -5.96
C LYS A 82 -1.75 3.70 -4.84
N THR A 83 -0.43 3.62 -5.08
CA THR A 83 0.54 3.18 -4.07
C THR A 83 0.66 4.18 -2.94
N VAL A 84 0.66 5.48 -3.24
CA VAL A 84 0.63 6.55 -2.23
C VAL A 84 -0.65 6.44 -1.39
N ALA A 85 -1.81 6.29 -2.02
CA ALA A 85 -3.09 6.18 -1.34
C ALA A 85 -3.14 4.96 -0.39
N ASN A 86 -2.69 3.79 -0.84
CA ASN A 86 -2.63 2.58 -0.02
C ASN A 86 -1.67 2.72 1.16
N THR A 87 -0.50 3.33 0.92
CA THR A 87 0.51 3.54 1.97
C THR A 87 0.02 4.54 3.00
N HIS A 88 -0.56 5.67 2.57
CA HIS A 88 -1.19 6.64 3.45
C HIS A 88 -2.36 6.04 4.22
N GLY A 89 -3.20 5.23 3.58
CA GLY A 89 -4.33 4.55 4.24
C GLY A 89 -3.88 3.66 5.40
N LEU A 90 -2.76 2.94 5.24
CA LEU A 90 -2.18 2.17 6.33
C LEU A 90 -1.63 3.07 7.45
N LEU A 91 -0.93 4.16 7.13
CA LEU A 91 -0.45 5.11 8.15
C LEU A 91 -1.61 5.73 8.92
N HIS A 92 -2.66 6.13 8.21
CA HIS A 92 -3.89 6.64 8.79
C HIS A 92 -4.48 5.64 9.78
N ALA A 93 -4.64 4.38 9.39
CA ALA A 93 -5.18 3.34 10.27
C ALA A 93 -4.31 3.12 11.52
N ILE A 94 -2.97 3.12 11.37
CA ILE A 94 -2.05 3.00 12.50
C ILE A 94 -2.22 4.18 13.47
N LEU A 95 -2.25 5.41 12.97
CA LEU A 95 -2.37 6.60 13.83
C LEU A 95 -3.79 6.77 14.39
N GLN A 96 -4.81 6.28 13.69
CA GLN A 96 -6.17 6.21 14.21
C GLN A 96 -6.27 5.23 15.38
N ALA A 97 -5.62 4.08 15.29
CA ALA A 97 -5.54 3.15 16.42
C ALA A 97 -4.83 3.73 17.65
N ALA A 98 -3.99 4.77 17.48
CA ALA A 98 -3.50 5.54 18.63
C ALA A 98 -4.60 6.46 19.17
N VAL A 99 -5.32 7.20 18.31
CA VAL A 99 -6.44 8.04 18.77
C VAL A 99 -7.46 7.23 19.56
N ASP A 100 -7.82 6.03 19.07
CA ASP A 100 -8.88 5.19 19.61
C ASP A 100 -8.44 4.33 20.81
N ALA A 101 -7.15 4.29 21.13
CA ALA A 101 -6.65 3.49 22.25
C ALA A 101 -7.03 4.08 23.62
N GLU A 102 -7.06 3.24 24.64
CA GLU A 102 -7.31 3.65 26.03
C GLU A 102 -6.11 3.30 26.93
N PRO A 103 -5.46 4.30 27.59
CA PRO A 103 -5.64 5.73 27.40
C PRO A 103 -5.12 6.20 26.04
N SER A 104 -5.78 7.21 25.46
CA SER A 104 -5.45 7.71 24.13
C SER A 104 -4.08 8.42 24.13
N PRO A 105 -3.07 7.90 23.40
CA PRO A 105 -1.77 8.53 23.31
C PRO A 105 -1.80 9.83 22.47
N ARG A 106 -2.86 10.08 21.69
CA ARG A 106 -2.99 11.26 20.84
C ARG A 106 -4.45 11.65 20.60
N ALA A 107 -4.75 12.94 20.55
CA ALA A 107 -6.11 13.44 20.40
C ALA A 107 -6.61 13.46 18.94
N THR A 108 -5.71 13.61 17.96
CA THR A 108 -6.10 13.76 16.55
C THR A 108 -5.21 12.94 15.62
N ASN A 109 -5.76 12.56 14.45
CA ASN A 109 -5.01 11.86 13.41
C ASN A 109 -4.44 12.87 12.38
N PRO A 110 -3.11 12.97 12.21
CA PRO A 110 -2.48 13.93 11.30
C PRO A 110 -2.68 13.56 9.83
N CYS A 111 -3.06 12.31 9.55
CA CYS A 111 -3.49 11.86 8.23
C CYS A 111 -4.92 12.27 7.88
N ALA A 112 -5.70 12.75 8.86
CA ALA A 112 -7.06 13.21 8.60
C ALA A 112 -7.04 14.48 7.74
N TYR A 113 -7.94 14.51 6.76
CA TYR A 113 -8.11 15.61 5.80
C TYR A 113 -6.92 15.85 4.87
N THR A 114 -5.99 14.89 4.77
CA THR A 114 -4.92 14.94 3.78
C THR A 114 -5.48 14.81 2.37
N ARG A 115 -5.14 15.75 1.48
CA ARG A 115 -5.43 15.62 0.04
C ARG A 115 -4.42 14.66 -0.57
N LEU A 116 -4.93 13.58 -1.14
CA LEU A 116 -4.09 12.58 -1.82
C LEU A 116 -3.96 12.91 -3.31
N PRO A 117 -2.91 12.40 -3.96
CA PRO A 117 -2.80 12.46 -5.41
C PRO A 117 -4.02 11.87 -6.08
N ARG A 118 -4.48 12.55 -7.13
CA ARG A 118 -5.58 12.11 -7.97
C ARG A 118 -5.25 10.75 -8.59
N LEU A 119 -6.16 9.78 -8.42
CA LEU A 119 -6.04 8.46 -9.04
C LEU A 119 -6.25 8.54 -10.57
N ASP A 120 -6.96 9.57 -11.04
CA ASP A 120 -7.27 9.88 -12.44
C ASP A 120 -6.24 10.80 -13.12
N GLY A 121 -5.14 11.14 -12.45
CA GLY A 121 -4.18 12.15 -12.93
C GLY A 121 -3.13 11.62 -13.90
N HIS A 122 -3.35 11.85 -15.21
CA HIS A 122 -2.40 11.99 -16.34
C HIS A 122 -1.28 10.96 -16.60
N GLU A 123 -0.93 10.07 -15.68
CA GLU A 123 -0.36 8.79 -16.06
C GLU A 123 -1.55 7.96 -16.51
N LEU A 124 -1.61 7.64 -17.80
CA LEU A 124 -2.46 6.58 -18.34
C LEU A 124 -2.25 5.36 -17.44
N GLU A 125 -3.07 5.17 -16.41
CA GLU A 125 -3.45 3.81 -16.04
C GLU A 125 -4.05 3.32 -17.34
N GLU A 126 -3.26 2.53 -18.10
CA GLU A 126 -3.72 1.87 -19.31
C GLU A 126 -5.11 1.37 -18.98
N GLU A 127 -6.11 1.99 -19.60
CA GLU A 127 -7.49 1.71 -19.29
C GLU A 127 -7.63 0.22 -19.44
N MET A 128 -7.93 -0.49 -18.34
CA MET A 128 -8.06 -1.93 -18.41
C MET A 128 -9.27 -2.20 -19.29
N THR A 129 -9.02 -2.57 -20.53
CA THR A 129 -10.06 -2.96 -21.48
C THR A 129 -10.34 -4.45 -21.33
N PHE A 130 -11.57 -4.82 -21.64
CA PHE A 130 -11.93 -6.23 -21.76
C PHE A 130 -11.47 -6.74 -23.13
N LEU A 131 -11.05 -8.01 -23.18
CA LEU A 131 -10.83 -8.68 -24.45
C LEU A 131 -12.17 -8.91 -25.13
N GLU A 132 -12.24 -8.62 -26.42
CA GLU A 132 -13.31 -9.11 -27.26
C GLU A 132 -13.16 -10.63 -27.49
N ARG A 133 -14.27 -11.29 -27.82
CA ARG A 133 -14.28 -12.73 -28.08
C ARG A 133 -13.25 -13.17 -29.12
N GLN A 134 -13.04 -12.36 -30.16
CA GLN A 134 -12.07 -12.65 -31.22
C GLN A 134 -10.63 -12.50 -30.72
N GLU A 135 -10.37 -11.47 -29.90
CA GLU A 135 -9.06 -11.23 -29.32
C GLU A 135 -8.66 -12.34 -28.34
N PHE A 136 -9.62 -12.83 -27.53
CA PHE A 136 -9.40 -14.01 -26.71
C PHE A 136 -9.04 -15.24 -27.57
N GLY A 137 -9.77 -15.48 -28.67
CA GLY A 137 -9.48 -16.58 -29.59
C GLY A 137 -8.03 -16.55 -30.12
N TRP A 138 -7.55 -15.37 -30.53
CA TRP A 138 -6.17 -15.21 -31.01
C TRP A 138 -5.12 -15.49 -29.92
N ILE A 139 -5.38 -15.03 -28.69
CA ILE A 139 -4.49 -15.29 -27.55
C ILE A 139 -4.50 -16.78 -27.23
N PHE A 140 -5.67 -17.42 -27.22
CA PHE A 140 -5.84 -18.83 -26.91
C PHE A 140 -5.09 -19.74 -27.89
N GLU A 141 -5.06 -19.40 -29.19
CA GLU A 141 -4.26 -20.12 -30.18
C GLU A 141 -2.75 -20.08 -29.90
N CYS A 142 -2.26 -19.03 -29.24
CA CYS A 142 -0.86 -18.84 -28.88
C CYS A 142 -0.49 -19.47 -27.53
N ILE A 143 -1.47 -19.87 -26.72
CA ILE A 143 -1.22 -20.47 -25.41
C ILE A 143 -0.69 -21.89 -25.57
N ALA A 144 0.24 -22.25 -24.69
CA ALA A 144 0.81 -23.59 -24.64
C ALA A 144 -0.30 -24.63 -24.41
N GLU A 145 -0.21 -25.78 -25.08
CA GLU A 145 -1.27 -26.78 -25.08
C GLU A 145 -1.66 -27.25 -23.66
N ASP A 146 -0.67 -27.36 -22.77
CA ASP A 146 -0.84 -27.76 -21.36
C ASP A 146 -1.47 -26.68 -20.46
N ALA A 147 -1.65 -25.46 -20.97
CA ALA A 147 -2.28 -24.34 -20.27
C ALA A 147 -3.65 -23.93 -20.86
N LYS A 148 -4.10 -24.59 -21.93
CA LYS A 148 -5.38 -24.25 -22.59
C LYS A 148 -6.59 -24.55 -21.70
N ASP A 149 -6.66 -25.73 -21.10
CA ASP A 149 -7.76 -26.10 -20.18
C ASP A 149 -7.91 -25.11 -19.02
N LEU A 150 -6.77 -24.65 -18.48
CA LEU A 150 -6.75 -23.63 -17.43
C LEU A 150 -7.26 -22.27 -17.93
N THR A 151 -6.91 -21.90 -19.16
CA THR A 151 -7.35 -20.64 -19.77
C THR A 151 -8.85 -20.65 -20.07
N GLU A 152 -9.37 -21.76 -20.57
CA GLU A 152 -10.81 -21.96 -20.81
C GLU A 152 -11.58 -21.89 -19.49
N ALA A 153 -11.09 -22.52 -18.43
CA ALA A 153 -11.68 -22.41 -17.10
C ALA A 153 -11.76 -20.96 -16.60
N PHE A 154 -10.74 -20.12 -16.87
CA PHE A 154 -10.79 -18.69 -16.55
C PHE A 154 -11.86 -17.93 -17.34
N GLU A 155 -11.97 -18.20 -18.64
CA GLU A 155 -12.92 -17.51 -19.52
C GLU A 155 -14.37 -17.89 -19.21
N GLU A 156 -14.65 -19.19 -19.04
CA GLU A 156 -16.01 -19.70 -18.85
C GLU A 156 -16.56 -19.39 -17.44
N THR A 157 -15.72 -19.43 -16.42
CA THR A 157 -16.16 -19.29 -15.02
C THR A 157 -16.00 -17.88 -14.47
N GLY A 158 -15.11 -17.08 -15.04
CA GLY A 158 -14.68 -15.81 -14.46
C GLY A 158 -13.98 -15.95 -13.09
N GLY A 159 -13.54 -17.15 -12.73
CA GLY A 159 -12.86 -17.43 -11.46
C GLY A 159 -11.55 -16.66 -11.33
N ARG A 160 -11.18 -16.25 -10.12
CA ARG A 160 -9.87 -15.64 -9.89
C ARG A 160 -8.76 -16.68 -10.00
N TRP A 161 -7.54 -16.24 -10.33
CA TRP A 161 -6.36 -17.11 -10.40
C TRP A 161 -6.27 -18.10 -9.22
N GLY A 162 -6.31 -17.59 -7.99
CA GLY A 162 -6.22 -18.43 -6.79
C GLY A 162 -7.44 -19.32 -6.52
N GLU A 163 -8.59 -19.07 -7.14
CA GLU A 163 -9.78 -19.92 -7.03
C GLU A 163 -9.67 -21.09 -8.01
N VAL A 164 -9.30 -20.83 -9.27
CA VAL A 164 -9.17 -21.87 -10.30
C VAL A 164 -7.97 -22.78 -10.04
N THR A 165 -6.83 -22.25 -9.60
CA THR A 165 -5.64 -23.09 -9.32
C THR A 165 -5.76 -23.92 -8.03
N ALA A 166 -6.82 -23.74 -7.25
CA ALA A 166 -7.07 -24.50 -6.03
C ALA A 166 -8.00 -25.72 -6.24
N LEU A 167 -8.50 -25.91 -7.47
CA LEU A 167 -9.27 -27.08 -7.90
C LEU A 167 -8.36 -28.27 -8.20
#